data_AF-A0A7J6QPS3-F1
#
_entry.id   AF-A0A7J6QPS3-F1
#
_cell.length_a   1.000
_cell.length_b   1.000
_cell.length_c   1.000
_cell.angle_alpha   90.00
_cell.angle_beta   90.00
_cell.angle_gamma   90.00
#
_symmetry.space_group_name_H-M   'P 1'
#
loop_
_entity.id
_entity.type
_entity.pdbx_description
1 polymer ?
#
loop_
_entity_poly.entity_id
_entity_poly.type
_entity_poly.pdbx_seq_one_letter_code
_entity_poly.pdbx_strand_id
1 'polypeptide(L)'
;MATFIAEQQFAKQQHAGDMDVAGVVEQKDDEIDDLMQYMGYSDNGPAKGIQTGTTIMAMKFKDGVVLGADSRTSTGGYVANRVSRKVTRLHDRIFVCRSGSAADTQFLSSKVKYFLNAHANDLPLDRLPKVKTAANLMRLLSYNNKQFLTAGLIVAGWDQT
;
A
#
# COMPACT_ATOMS: atom_id res chain seq x y z
N MET A 1 -9.44 8.77 15.05
CA MET A 1 -9.24 7.38 15.55
C MET A 1 -9.65 6.44 14.41
N ALA A 2 -8.70 5.95 13.61
CA ALA A 2 -8.99 5.00 12.53
C ALA A 2 -7.87 3.94 12.48
N THR A 3 -8.14 2.83 13.14
CA THR A 3 -7.37 1.59 13.11
C THR A 3 -8.06 0.67 12.12
N PHE A 4 -7.57 0.56 10.89
CA PHE A 4 -7.93 -0.54 10.01
C PHE A 4 -6.85 -1.64 10.14
N ILE A 5 -7.12 -2.54 11.08
CA ILE A 5 -6.51 -3.87 11.16
C ILE A 5 -7.40 -4.76 10.28
N ALA A 6 -6.87 -5.24 9.17
CA ALA A 6 -7.50 -6.29 8.40
C ALA A 6 -7.32 -7.62 9.16
N GLU A 7 -8.13 -7.82 10.19
CA GLU A 7 -8.28 -9.12 10.84
C GLU A 7 -9.65 -9.19 11.50
N GLN A 8 -10.61 -9.87 10.87
CA GLN A 8 -11.41 -10.87 11.56
C GLN A 8 -12.22 -11.76 10.58
N GLN A 9 -11.96 -13.07 10.74
CA GLN A 9 -12.79 -14.24 10.40
C GLN A 9 -12.79 -14.72 8.94
N PHE A 10 -11.99 -15.77 8.65
CA PHE A 10 -12.51 -17.13 8.42
C PHE A 10 -11.37 -18.16 8.23
N ALA A 11 -11.57 -19.34 8.85
CA ALA A 11 -10.93 -20.65 8.62
C ALA A 11 -9.53 -20.96 9.18
N LYS A 12 -9.52 -21.76 10.26
CA LYS A 12 -8.42 -22.63 10.73
C LYS A 12 -8.15 -23.76 9.70
N GLN A 13 -6.89 -23.98 9.30
CA GLN A 13 -6.16 -25.28 9.32
C GLN A 13 -4.79 -25.23 8.60
N GLN A 14 -3.74 -25.08 9.42
CA GLN A 14 -2.48 -25.83 9.48
C GLN A 14 -1.63 -26.17 8.22
N HIS A 15 -0.41 -25.61 8.28
CA HIS A 15 0.92 -26.08 7.82
C HIS A 15 1.31 -25.98 6.33
N ALA A 16 1.83 -24.80 5.94
CA ALA A 16 3.07 -24.59 5.17
C ALA A 16 3.26 -23.08 4.93
N GLY A 17 4.15 -22.40 5.68
CA GLY A 17 4.55 -20.98 5.53
C GLY A 17 3.43 -19.95 5.35
N ASP A 18 3.04 -19.22 6.40
CA ASP A 18 1.95 -18.23 6.28
C ASP A 18 2.30 -17.12 5.28
N MET A 19 1.47 -17.01 4.25
CA MET A 19 1.56 -16.01 3.18
C MET A 19 0.67 -14.83 3.58
N ASP A 20 1.17 -13.60 3.52
CA ASP A 20 0.49 -12.46 4.17
C ASP A 20 0.26 -11.27 3.22
N VAL A 21 -0.91 -10.64 3.38
CA VAL A 21 -1.23 -9.31 2.86
C VAL A 21 -1.20 -8.39 4.07
N ALA A 22 -0.02 -7.85 4.36
CA ALA A 22 0.24 -7.22 5.64
C ALA A 22 -0.37 -5.81 5.80
N GLY A 23 -1.03 -5.26 4.78
CA GLY A 23 -1.88 -4.08 4.96
C GLY A 23 -2.21 -3.28 3.71
N VAL A 24 -3.38 -2.65 3.76
CA VAL A 24 -3.77 -1.50 2.93
C VAL A 24 -3.44 -0.25 3.75
N VAL A 25 -2.58 0.61 3.24
CA VAL A 25 -2.34 1.94 3.83
C VAL A 25 -3.07 2.95 2.96
N GLU A 26 -4.22 3.40 3.46
CA GLU A 26 -4.96 4.54 2.92
C GLU A 26 -4.83 5.72 3.88
N GLN A 27 -4.51 6.89 3.35
CA GLN A 27 -4.55 8.13 4.09
C GLN A 27 -5.96 8.73 3.94
N LYS A 28 -6.71 8.80 5.05
CA LYS A 28 -7.95 9.57 5.16
C LYS A 28 -7.70 10.77 6.07
N ASP A 29 -8.10 11.96 5.63
CA ASP A 29 -8.04 13.19 6.44
C ASP A 29 -9.44 13.52 6.99
N ASP A 30 -9.89 12.70 7.95
CA ASP A 30 -11.24 12.76 8.53
C ASP A 30 -11.61 14.16 9.10
N GLU A 31 -10.66 14.92 9.64
CA GLU A 31 -10.92 16.24 10.27
C GLU A 31 -11.17 17.36 9.27
N ILE A 32 -10.56 17.33 8.08
CA ILE A 32 -10.77 18.34 7.04
C ILE A 32 -12.10 18.07 6.34
N ASP A 33 -12.43 16.80 6.12
CA ASP A 33 -13.70 16.38 5.52
C ASP A 33 -14.90 16.83 6.39
N ASP A 34 -14.81 16.65 7.71
CA ASP A 34 -15.83 17.10 8.67
C ASP A 34 -15.98 18.64 8.68
N LEU A 35 -14.86 19.38 8.59
CA LEU A 35 -14.86 20.86 8.57
C LEU A 35 -15.45 21.41 7.27
N MET A 36 -15.15 20.78 6.14
CA MET A 36 -15.69 21.17 4.82
C MET A 36 -17.19 20.89 4.72
N GLN A 37 -17.65 19.80 5.33
CA GLN A 37 -19.07 19.48 5.49
C GLN A 37 -19.79 20.48 6.40
N TYR A 38 -19.18 20.87 7.52
CA TYR A 38 -19.73 21.89 8.43
C TYR A 38 -19.81 23.29 7.80
N MET A 39 -18.84 23.64 6.96
CA MET A 39 -18.81 24.91 6.21
C MET A 39 -19.78 24.96 5.00
N GLY A 40 -20.59 23.92 4.79
CA GLY A 40 -21.63 23.93 3.75
C GLY A 40 -21.11 23.78 2.32
N TYR A 41 -19.87 23.29 2.15
CA TYR A 41 -19.40 22.84 0.84
C TYR A 41 -20.10 21.51 0.51
N SER A 42 -21.32 21.62 -0.02
CA SER A 42 -22.13 20.48 -0.44
C SER A 42 -21.47 19.80 -1.63
N ASP A 43 -21.14 18.53 -1.44
CA ASP A 43 -20.62 17.59 -2.44
C ASP A 43 -21.68 17.25 -3.50
N ASN A 44 -22.12 18.25 -4.26
CA ASN A 44 -22.89 18.05 -5.50
C ASN A 44 -21.96 17.90 -6.73
N GLY A 45 -20.64 17.83 -6.49
CA GLY A 45 -19.66 17.20 -7.38
C GLY A 45 -19.28 15.84 -6.80
N PRO A 46 -18.63 14.93 -7.55
CA PRO A 46 -18.22 13.66 -6.96
C PRO A 46 -17.24 13.95 -5.83
N ALA A 47 -17.52 13.42 -4.63
CA ALA A 47 -16.63 13.38 -3.48
C ALA A 47 -15.19 13.65 -3.87
N LYS A 48 -14.62 14.74 -3.37
CA LYS A 48 -13.17 15.00 -3.50
C LYS A 48 -12.37 14.03 -2.62
N GLY A 49 -12.81 12.77 -2.54
CA GLY A 49 -11.94 11.64 -2.30
C GLY A 49 -10.81 11.68 -3.32
N ILE A 50 -9.66 11.14 -2.91
CA ILE A 50 -8.46 11.07 -3.74
C ILE A 50 -8.85 10.41 -5.07
N GLN A 51 -9.02 11.23 -6.12
CA GLN A 51 -9.47 10.78 -7.43
C GLN A 51 -8.30 10.08 -8.13
N THR A 52 -8.02 8.87 -7.65
CA THR A 52 -7.02 7.99 -8.19
C THR A 52 -7.66 7.31 -9.39
N GLY A 53 -7.30 7.72 -10.61
CA GLY A 53 -7.58 6.98 -11.84
C GLY A 53 -6.82 5.64 -11.91
N THR A 54 -6.59 5.00 -10.76
CA THR A 54 -5.76 3.84 -10.53
C THR A 54 -6.55 2.80 -9.75
N THR A 55 -6.56 1.58 -10.25
CA THR A 55 -7.12 0.42 -9.57
C THR A 55 -5.99 -0.51 -9.19
N ILE A 56 -5.88 -0.80 -7.89
CA ILE A 56 -4.96 -1.80 -7.34
C ILE A 56 -5.77 -2.82 -6.52
N MET A 57 -5.34 -4.07 -6.52
CA MET A 57 -5.98 -5.15 -5.76
C MET A 57 -4.95 -6.18 -5.30
N ALA A 58 -5.26 -6.87 -4.21
CA ALA A 58 -4.51 -8.02 -3.74
C ALA A 58 -5.47 -9.11 -3.28
N MET A 59 -5.11 -10.37 -3.52
CA MET A 59 -5.87 -11.54 -3.08
C MET A 59 -4.92 -12.59 -2.52
N LYS A 60 -5.17 -13.04 -1.29
CA LYS A 60 -4.52 -14.21 -0.71
C LYS A 60 -5.27 -15.48 -1.12
N PHE A 61 -4.54 -16.53 -1.46
CA PHE A 61 -5.06 -17.87 -1.71
C PHE A 61 -4.20 -18.91 -0.98
N LYS A 62 -4.56 -20.19 -1.05
CA LYS A 62 -3.89 -21.27 -0.28
C LYS A 62 -2.38 -21.28 -0.45
N ASP A 63 -1.91 -21.10 -1.68
CA ASP A 63 -0.50 -21.27 -2.04
C ASP A 63 0.18 -19.94 -2.46
N GLY A 64 -0.45 -18.79 -2.20
CA GLY A 64 0.18 -17.51 -2.52
C GLY A 64 -0.65 -16.27 -2.32
N VAL A 65 -0.16 -15.21 -2.94
CA VAL A 65 -0.86 -13.94 -3.10
C VAL A 65 -0.75 -13.47 -4.55
N VAL A 66 -1.86 -12.99 -5.10
CA VAL A 66 -1.94 -12.32 -6.38
C VAL A 66 -2.05 -10.82 -6.16
N LEU A 67 -1.22 -10.05 -6.87
CA LEU A 67 -1.29 -8.59 -6.94
C LEU A 67 -1.73 -8.17 -8.34
N GLY A 68 -2.71 -7.27 -8.41
CA GLY A 68 -3.25 -6.73 -9.66
C GLY A 68 -3.24 -5.21 -9.63
N ALA A 69 -2.87 -4.61 -10.76
CA ALA A 69 -2.98 -3.17 -10.95
C ALA A 69 -3.25 -2.84 -12.42
N ASP A 70 -4.03 -1.79 -12.68
CA ASP A 70 -4.13 -1.23 -14.03
C ASP A 70 -2.83 -0.47 -14.39
N SER A 71 -2.64 -0.18 -15.68
CA SER A 71 -1.41 0.43 -16.20
C SER A 71 -1.56 1.90 -16.61
N ARG A 72 -2.75 2.50 -16.46
CA ARG A 72 -3.03 3.86 -16.89
C ARG A 72 -2.55 4.87 -15.85
N THR A 73 -1.96 5.98 -16.27
CA THR A 73 -1.68 7.14 -15.42
C THR A 73 -2.17 8.38 -16.14
N SER A 74 -2.93 9.22 -15.43
CA SER A 74 -3.49 10.45 -15.97
C SER A 74 -3.03 11.68 -15.19
N THR A 75 -3.08 12.82 -15.85
CA THR A 75 -2.92 14.15 -15.26
C THR A 75 -4.18 14.92 -15.59
N GLY A 76 -5.09 15.03 -14.61
CA GLY A 76 -6.47 15.45 -14.88
C GLY A 76 -7.13 14.53 -15.91
N GLY A 77 -7.73 15.12 -16.95
CA GLY A 77 -8.38 14.38 -18.04
C GLY A 77 -7.42 13.77 -19.09
N TYR A 78 -6.13 14.08 -19.04
CA TYR A 78 -5.15 13.62 -20.03
C TYR A 78 -4.48 12.31 -19.60
N VAL A 79 -4.42 11.31 -20.48
CA VAL A 79 -3.71 10.04 -20.22
C VAL A 79 -2.22 10.23 -20.50
N ALA A 80 -1.45 10.51 -19.46
CA ALA A 80 0.00 10.72 -19.53
C ALA A 80 0.78 9.43 -19.85
N ASN A 81 0.33 8.28 -19.37
CA ASN A 81 0.97 6.99 -19.64
C ASN A 81 -0.07 5.85 -19.66
N ARG A 82 0.04 4.91 -20.61
CA ARG A 82 -0.84 3.74 -20.72
C ARG A 82 -0.22 2.44 -20.20
N VAL A 83 1.08 2.44 -19.92
CA VAL A 83 1.88 1.25 -19.57
C VAL A 83 2.72 1.48 -18.31
N SER A 84 2.18 2.25 -17.37
CA SER A 84 2.84 2.54 -16.10
C SER A 84 2.87 1.30 -15.20
N ARG A 85 3.99 1.07 -14.53
CA ARG A 85 4.18 -0.04 -13.59
C ARG A 85 3.83 0.40 -12.17
N LYS A 86 2.70 -0.08 -11.66
CA LYS A 86 2.19 0.25 -10.31
C LYS A 86 2.52 -0.81 -9.26
N VAL A 87 2.90 -2.01 -9.68
CA VAL A 87 3.46 -3.05 -8.80
C VAL A 87 4.98 -2.91 -8.78
N THR A 88 5.53 -2.66 -7.60
CA THR A 88 6.98 -2.49 -7.39
C THR A 88 7.51 -3.59 -6.48
N ARG A 89 8.61 -4.22 -6.87
CA ARG A 89 9.35 -5.15 -6.01
C ARG A 89 10.11 -4.38 -4.94
N LEU A 90 9.82 -4.68 -3.67
CA LEU A 90 10.54 -4.13 -2.52
C LEU A 90 11.71 -5.02 -2.12
N HIS A 91 11.49 -6.33 -2.07
CA HIS A 91 12.49 -7.37 -1.81
C HIS A 91 12.15 -8.62 -2.63
N ASP A 92 12.98 -9.66 -2.61
CA ASP A 92 12.83 -10.91 -3.37
C ASP A 92 11.44 -11.53 -3.32
N ARG A 93 10.80 -11.50 -2.14
CA ARG A 93 9.48 -12.10 -1.91
C ARG A 93 8.43 -11.07 -1.46
N ILE A 94 8.73 -9.77 -1.58
CA ILE A 94 7.88 -8.69 -1.07
C ILE A 94 7.65 -7.65 -2.17
N PHE A 95 6.39 -7.35 -2.42
CA PHE A 95 5.93 -6.42 -3.45
C PHE A 95 4.96 -5.40 -2.85
N VAL A 96 4.84 -4.27 -3.54
CA VAL A 96 3.87 -3.22 -3.20
C VAL A 96 3.09 -2.78 -4.43
N CYS A 97 1.78 -2.69 -4.30
CA CYS A 97 0.94 -1.95 -5.26
C CYS A 97 0.80 -0.50 -4.82
N ARG A 98 0.84 0.42 -5.78
CA ARG A 98 0.90 1.86 -5.53
C ARG A 98 -0.22 2.60 -6.25
N SER A 99 -0.94 3.42 -5.52
CA SER A 99 -1.92 4.40 -6.00
C SER A 99 -1.71 5.74 -5.29
N GLY A 100 -2.30 6.81 -5.82
CA GLY A 100 -2.09 8.18 -5.33
C GLY A 100 -1.08 8.91 -6.20
N SER A 101 -0.34 9.84 -5.58
CA SER A 101 0.72 10.58 -6.25
C SER A 101 1.82 9.62 -6.74
N ALA A 102 2.11 9.69 -8.04
CA ALA A 102 3.12 8.83 -8.64
C ALA A 102 4.51 9.11 -8.04
N ALA A 103 4.83 10.36 -7.72
CA ALA A 103 6.11 10.74 -7.15
C ALA A 103 6.24 10.25 -5.70
N ASP A 104 5.24 10.50 -4.87
CA ASP A 104 5.25 10.17 -3.43
C ASP A 104 5.40 8.66 -3.23
N THR A 105 4.59 7.87 -3.96
CA THR A 105 4.63 6.42 -3.83
C THR A 105 5.89 5.79 -4.40
N GLN A 106 6.50 6.38 -5.44
CA GLN A 106 7.82 5.94 -5.95
C GLN A 106 8.91 6.22 -4.92
N PHE A 107 8.88 7.39 -4.30
CA PHE A 107 9.82 7.77 -3.25
C PHE A 107 9.71 6.86 -2.03
N LEU A 108 8.49 6.64 -1.51
CA LEU A 108 8.24 5.73 -0.40
C LEU A 108 8.74 4.32 -0.70
N SER A 109 8.44 3.80 -1.89
CA SER A 109 8.89 2.46 -2.30
C SER A 109 10.41 2.36 -2.38
N SER A 110 11.08 3.40 -2.89
CA SER A 110 12.53 3.44 -2.98
C SER A 110 13.18 3.49 -1.59
N LYS A 111 12.62 4.28 -0.67
CA LYS A 111 13.10 4.33 0.73
C LYS A 111 12.90 3.02 1.47
N VAL A 112 11.71 2.41 1.38
CA VAL A 112 11.45 1.14 2.05
C VAL A 112 12.30 0.02 1.46
N LYS A 113 12.49 -0.02 0.14
CA LYS A 113 13.42 -0.96 -0.51
C LYS A 113 14.84 -0.83 0.07
N TYR A 114 15.33 0.40 0.24
CA TYR A 114 16.64 0.64 0.86
C TYR A 114 16.70 0.10 2.29
N PHE A 115 15.74 0.46 3.15
CA PHE A 115 15.71 -0.01 4.53
C PHE A 115 15.52 -1.53 4.66
N LEU A 116 14.71 -2.14 3.81
CA LEU A 116 14.52 -3.60 3.80
C LEU A 116 15.79 -4.33 3.37
N ASN A 117 16.51 -3.82 2.37
CA ASN A 117 17.78 -4.42 1.96
C ASN A 117 18.84 -4.29 3.05
N ALA A 118 18.93 -3.14 3.72
CA ALA A 118 19.82 -2.96 4.87
C ALA A 118 19.46 -3.97 5.97
N HIS A 119 18.19 -4.05 6.34
CA HIS A 119 17.71 -5.00 7.34
C HIS A 119 17.95 -6.46 6.94
N ALA A 120 17.83 -6.80 5.65
CA ALA A 120 18.12 -8.14 5.14
C ALA A 120 19.59 -8.54 5.36
N ASN A 121 20.53 -7.60 5.23
CA ASN A 121 21.94 -7.86 5.47
C ASN A 121 22.27 -8.10 6.95
N ASP A 122 21.44 -7.57 7.86
CA ASP A 122 21.59 -7.78 9.31
C ASP A 122 20.96 -9.10 9.78
N LEU A 123 20.19 -9.78 8.93
CA LEU A 123 19.59 -11.07 9.25
C LEU A 123 20.59 -12.22 9.05
N PRO A 124 20.41 -13.35 9.75
CA PRO A 124 21.16 -14.58 9.45
C PRO A 124 21.02 -14.99 7.98
N LEU A 125 22.04 -15.65 7.42
CA LEU A 125 22.15 -15.99 6.00
C LEU A 125 20.89 -16.65 5.40
N ASP A 126 20.17 -17.46 6.18
CA ASP A 126 19.00 -18.21 5.75
C ASP A 126 17.66 -17.53 6.10
N ARG A 127 17.67 -16.27 6.55
CA ARG A 127 16.46 -15.52 6.87
C ARG A 127 16.27 -14.33 5.94
N LEU A 128 15.04 -14.23 5.44
CA LEU A 128 14.59 -13.08 4.66
C LEU A 128 13.74 -12.14 5.52
N PRO A 129 13.66 -10.85 5.16
CA PRO A 129 12.77 -9.91 5.82
C PRO A 129 11.31 -10.39 5.79
N LYS A 130 10.60 -10.19 6.90
CA LYS A 130 9.17 -10.48 7.00
C LYS A 130 8.33 -9.46 6.25
N VAL A 131 7.19 -9.89 5.69
CA VAL A 131 6.22 -9.01 5.00
C VAL A 131 5.69 -7.96 5.98
N LYS A 132 5.45 -8.35 7.23
CA LYS A 132 5.03 -7.45 8.32
C LYS A 132 6.03 -6.32 8.58
N THR A 133 7.34 -6.58 8.49
CA THR A 133 8.37 -5.55 8.65
C THR A 133 8.26 -4.50 7.54
N ALA A 134 8.09 -4.94 6.28
CA ALA A 134 7.90 -4.05 5.15
C ALA A 134 6.64 -3.19 5.27
N ALA A 135 5.51 -3.79 5.67
CA ALA A 135 4.25 -3.08 5.86
C ALA A 135 4.34 -2.05 6.99
N ASN A 136 5.00 -2.38 8.10
CA ASN A 136 5.23 -1.44 9.20
C ASN A 136 6.10 -0.25 8.79
N LEU A 137 7.17 -0.48 8.02
CA LEU A 137 8.01 0.60 7.49
C LEU A 137 7.21 1.52 6.55
N MET A 138 6.42 0.94 5.63
CA MET A 138 5.54 1.71 4.74
C MET A 138 4.53 2.54 5.53
N ARG A 139 3.87 1.94 6.51
CA ARG A 139 2.90 2.61 7.38
C ARG A 139 3.54 3.77 8.12
N LEU A 140 4.70 3.56 8.76
CA LEU A 140 5.38 4.58 9.55
C LEU A 140 5.80 5.78 8.69
N LEU A 141 6.40 5.53 7.53
CA LEU A 141 6.80 6.60 6.61
C LEU A 141 5.59 7.36 6.04
N SER A 142 4.52 6.66 5.69
CA SER A 142 3.31 7.29 5.12
C SER A 142 2.54 8.08 6.18
N TYR A 143 2.44 7.55 7.40
CA TYR A 143 1.69 8.20 8.48
C TYR A 143 2.39 9.46 8.99
N ASN A 144 3.72 9.39 9.20
CA ASN A 144 4.49 10.53 9.69
C ASN A 144 4.53 11.71 8.70
N ASN A 145 4.21 11.46 7.43
CA ASN A 145 4.21 12.47 6.37
C ASN A 145 2.83 12.62 5.73
N LYS A 146 1.74 12.25 6.44
CA LYS A 146 0.38 12.21 5.88
C LYS A 146 -0.11 13.57 5.35
N GLN A 147 0.39 14.68 5.88
CA GLN A 147 0.03 16.02 5.41
C GLN A 147 0.72 16.42 4.09
N PHE A 148 1.76 15.69 3.68
CA PHE A 148 2.58 16.03 2.52
C PHE A 148 2.56 14.98 1.42
N LEU A 149 2.06 13.78 1.71
CA LEU A 149 2.03 12.65 0.78
C LEU A 149 0.60 12.27 0.48
N THR A 150 0.35 11.83 -0.75
CA THR A 150 -0.89 11.17 -1.14
C THR A 150 -0.59 9.76 -1.63
N ALA A 151 -0.87 8.76 -0.79
CA ALA A 151 -0.53 7.37 -1.09
C ALA A 151 -1.65 6.40 -0.70
N GLY A 152 -1.99 5.51 -1.63
CA GLY A 152 -2.67 4.25 -1.37
C GLY A 152 -1.71 3.10 -1.68
N LEU A 153 -1.43 2.26 -0.68
CA LEU A 153 -0.41 1.22 -0.79
C LEU A 153 -0.96 -0.13 -0.35
N ILE A 154 -0.66 -1.19 -1.10
CA ILE A 154 -0.90 -2.57 -0.67
C ILE A 154 0.41 -3.32 -0.65
N VAL A 155 0.87 -3.76 0.53
CA VAL A 155 2.08 -4.56 0.68
C VAL A 155 1.69 -6.03 0.80
N ALA A 156 2.29 -6.86 -0.02
CA ALA A 156 2.10 -8.30 0.05
C ALA A 156 3.36 -9.07 -0.31
N GLY A 157 3.43 -10.30 0.17
CA GLY A 157 4.56 -11.15 -0.11
C GLY A 157 4.43 -12.53 0.50
N TRP A 158 5.55 -13.24 0.48
CA TRP A 158 5.70 -14.54 1.12
C TRP A 158 6.82 -14.46 2.14
N ASP A 159 6.54 -14.85 3.38
CA ASP A 159 7.53 -15.05 4.42
C ASP A 159 7.24 -16.33 5.21
N GLN A 160 8.23 -16.74 6.01
CA GLN A 160 8.10 -17.87 6.91
C GLN A 160 7.67 -17.33 8.28
N THR A 161 6.44 -17.64 8.67
CA THR A 161 5.87 -17.24 9.97
C THR A 161 6.23 -18.23 11.06
#